data_AF-A0A3L6FBR1-F1
#
_entry.id   AF-A0A3L6FBR1-F1
#
_cell.length_a   1.000
_cell.length_b   1.000
_cell.length_c   1.000
_cell.angle_alpha   90.00
_cell.angle_beta   90.00
_cell.angle_gamma   90.00
#
_symmetry.space_group_name_H-M   'P 1'
#
loop_
_entity.id
_entity.type
_entity.pdbx_description
1 polymer ?
#
loop_
_entity_poly.entity_id
_entity_poly.type
_entity_poly.pdbx_seq_one_letter_code
_entity_poly.pdbx_strand_id
1 'polypeptide(L)'
;METPYKVTKAPDGNGRVYAALKSKRLLDDMAAKGVNYVDCYGVDNVLVRVADPTFLGYFIDRGVSAAAKVVRKAYPQEKVGVFVQHGKGGPLSVVEYNEMDAAMTTEINQTTGCLRYCWSNVCLHMFTLDFLNQVTNSLEKDSM
;
A
#
# COMPACT_ATOMS: atom_id res chain seq x y z
N MET A 1 13.59 -10.70 -26.21
CA MET A 1 12.59 -11.49 -26.96
C MET A 1 12.60 -12.89 -26.36
N GLU A 2 11.46 -13.47 -26.01
CA GLU A 2 11.38 -14.78 -25.31
C GLU A 2 11.60 -15.92 -26.31
N THR A 3 11.00 -15.80 -27.49
CA THR A 3 11.28 -16.62 -28.67
C THR A 3 11.23 -15.72 -29.91
N PRO A 4 11.65 -16.19 -31.11
CA PRO A 4 11.57 -15.39 -32.34
C PRO A 4 10.15 -14.88 -32.69
N TYR A 5 9.11 -15.46 -32.09
CA TYR A 5 7.70 -15.11 -32.31
C TYR A 5 6.95 -14.77 -31.01
N LYS A 6 7.67 -14.56 -29.89
CA LYS A 6 7.05 -14.24 -28.59
C LYS A 6 7.84 -13.15 -27.86
N VAL A 7 7.13 -12.09 -27.49
CA VAL A 7 7.66 -11.01 -26.68
C VAL A 7 7.74 -11.45 -25.22
N THR A 8 8.86 -11.15 -24.56
CA THR A 8 9.05 -11.38 -23.12
C THR A 8 8.06 -10.52 -22.34
N LYS A 9 7.32 -11.13 -21.42
CA LYS A 9 6.36 -10.44 -20.55
C LYS A 9 6.68 -10.72 -19.08
N ALA A 10 6.35 -9.78 -18.22
CA ALA A 10 6.35 -9.94 -16.78
C ALA A 10 5.07 -9.29 -16.22
N PRO A 11 4.58 -9.74 -15.04
CA PRO A 11 3.50 -9.06 -14.35
C PRO A 11 3.89 -7.62 -14.02
N ASP A 12 2.92 -6.72 -14.13
CA ASP A 12 3.11 -5.27 -14.11
C ASP A 12 3.30 -4.68 -12.69
N GLY A 13 3.51 -5.53 -11.68
CA GLY A 13 3.57 -5.16 -10.27
C GLY A 13 2.20 -5.06 -9.58
N ASN A 14 2.21 -5.02 -8.24
CA ASN A 14 0.99 -5.02 -7.42
C ASN A 14 0.12 -3.77 -7.62
N GLY A 15 0.71 -2.60 -7.88
CA GLY A 15 -0.01 -1.33 -8.07
C GLY A 15 -0.97 -1.34 -9.26
N ARG A 16 -0.83 -2.27 -10.20
CA ARG A 16 -1.72 -2.41 -11.36
C ARG A 16 -3.06 -3.06 -11.02
N VAL A 17 -3.22 -3.62 -9.83
CA VAL A 17 -4.50 -4.18 -9.37
C VAL A 17 -5.62 -3.13 -9.46
N TYR A 18 -5.34 -1.87 -9.13
CA TYR A 18 -6.35 -0.81 -9.13
C TYR A 18 -6.84 -0.45 -10.54
N ALA A 19 -5.92 -0.33 -11.49
CA ALA A 19 -6.27 -0.15 -12.90
C ALA A 19 -7.05 -1.36 -13.45
N ALA A 20 -6.67 -2.58 -13.05
CA ALA A 20 -7.38 -3.79 -13.43
C ALA A 20 -8.82 -3.82 -12.88
N LEU A 21 -9.03 -3.48 -11.60
CA LEU A 21 -10.35 -3.39 -10.97
C LEU A 21 -11.28 -2.45 -11.75
N LYS A 22 -10.78 -1.28 -12.15
CA LYS A 22 -11.54 -0.33 -12.97
C LYS A 22 -11.82 -0.85 -14.38
N SER A 23 -10.79 -1.32 -15.10
CA SER A 23 -10.95 -1.80 -16.49
C SER A 23 -11.91 -2.99 -16.61
N LYS A 24 -12.06 -3.77 -15.53
CA LYS A 24 -12.98 -4.90 -15.43
C LYS A 24 -14.33 -4.54 -14.79
N ARG A 25 -14.57 -3.26 -14.51
CA ARG A 25 -15.81 -2.74 -13.88
C ARG A 25 -16.11 -3.38 -12.52
N LEU A 26 -15.08 -3.82 -11.80
CA LEU A 26 -15.21 -4.43 -10.49
C LEU A 26 -15.48 -3.38 -9.40
N LEU A 27 -15.03 -2.14 -9.59
CA LEU A 27 -15.41 -1.03 -8.70
C LEU A 27 -16.91 -0.69 -8.83
N ASP A 28 -17.47 -0.71 -10.05
CA ASP A 28 -18.92 -0.56 -10.29
C ASP A 28 -19.71 -1.70 -9.63
N ASP A 29 -19.24 -2.95 -9.78
CA ASP A 29 -19.88 -4.13 -9.18
C ASP A 29 -19.87 -4.07 -7.64
N MET A 30 -18.76 -3.63 -7.05
CA MET A 30 -18.66 -3.38 -5.60
C MET A 30 -19.67 -2.32 -5.15
N ALA A 31 -19.76 -1.20 -5.88
CA ALA A 31 -20.72 -0.13 -5.56
C ALA A 31 -22.17 -0.63 -5.65
N ALA A 32 -22.52 -1.38 -6.69
CA ALA A 32 -23.85 -1.96 -6.87
C ALA A 32 -24.23 -2.94 -5.75
N LYS A 33 -23.24 -3.56 -5.10
CA LYS A 33 -23.42 -4.46 -3.95
C LYS A 33 -23.40 -3.74 -2.59
N GLY A 34 -23.24 -2.40 -2.57
CA GLY A 34 -23.18 -1.62 -1.34
C GLY A 34 -21.86 -1.78 -0.57
N VAL A 35 -20.77 -2.16 -1.24
CA VAL A 35 -19.44 -2.23 -0.62
C VAL A 35 -18.92 -0.81 -0.43
N ASN A 36 -18.55 -0.45 0.80
CA ASN A 36 -18.00 0.87 1.12
C ASN A 36 -16.46 0.86 1.25
N TYR A 37 -15.89 -0.29 1.61
CA TYR A 37 -14.49 -0.42 2.01
C TYR A 37 -13.86 -1.67 1.38
N VAL A 38 -12.58 -1.56 1.02
CA VAL A 38 -11.81 -2.63 0.38
C VAL A 38 -10.56 -2.92 1.20
N ASP A 39 -10.47 -4.14 1.70
CA ASP A 39 -9.30 -4.68 2.40
C ASP A 39 -8.36 -5.35 1.37
N CYS A 40 -7.14 -4.82 1.24
CA CYS A 40 -6.13 -5.26 0.29
C CYS A 40 -4.94 -5.86 1.05
N TYR A 41 -4.60 -7.11 0.74
CA TYR A 41 -3.54 -7.83 1.46
C TYR A 41 -2.64 -8.68 0.55
N GLY A 42 -1.41 -8.92 1.01
CA GLY A 42 -0.48 -9.87 0.40
C GLY A 42 -0.84 -11.33 0.70
N VAL A 43 -0.88 -12.17 -0.33
CA VAL A 43 -1.31 -13.58 -0.24
C VAL A 43 -0.34 -14.48 0.56
N ASP A 44 0.92 -14.06 0.71
CA ASP A 44 1.98 -14.81 1.39
C ASP A 44 1.92 -14.73 2.92
N ASN A 45 1.10 -13.83 3.48
CA ASN A 45 0.97 -13.67 4.90
C ASN A 45 0.02 -14.72 5.51
N VAL A 46 0.56 -15.82 6.00
CA VAL A 46 -0.20 -16.90 6.68
C VAL A 46 -0.93 -16.44 7.95
N LEU A 47 -0.50 -15.32 8.54
CA LEU A 47 -1.10 -14.74 9.75
C LEU A 47 -2.11 -13.63 9.44
N VAL A 48 -2.43 -13.39 8.16
CA VAL A 48 -3.35 -12.33 7.77
C VAL A 48 -4.72 -12.54 8.39
N ARG A 49 -5.21 -11.51 9.08
CA ARG A 49 -6.59 -11.43 9.54
C ARG A 49 -7.41 -10.77 8.44
N VAL A 50 -7.89 -11.55 7.49
CA VAL A 50 -8.72 -11.08 6.38
C VAL A 50 -9.98 -10.42 6.93
N ALA A 51 -10.29 -9.20 6.47
CA ALA A 51 -11.43 -8.42 6.92
C ALA A 51 -11.45 -8.23 8.45
N ASP A 52 -10.29 -7.94 9.05
CA ASP A 52 -10.14 -7.72 10.50
C ASP A 52 -11.09 -6.61 11.01
N PRO A 53 -12.12 -6.95 11.81
CA PRO A 53 -13.14 -5.99 12.24
C PRO A 53 -12.57 -4.90 13.13
N THR A 54 -11.48 -5.15 13.86
CA THR A 54 -10.81 -4.13 14.69
C THR A 54 -10.18 -3.06 13.81
N PHE A 55 -9.55 -3.45 12.70
CA PHE A 55 -8.95 -2.50 11.78
C PHE A 55 -10.00 -1.76 10.97
N LEU A 56 -11.04 -2.45 10.52
CA LEU A 56 -12.17 -1.82 9.84
C LEU A 56 -12.87 -0.81 10.77
N GLY A 57 -13.12 -1.17 12.03
CA GLY A 57 -13.70 -0.26 13.01
C GLY A 57 -12.84 0.98 13.25
N TYR A 58 -11.52 0.80 13.41
CA TYR A 58 -10.57 1.91 13.51
C TYR A 58 -10.60 2.81 12.27
N PHE A 59 -10.62 2.21 11.08
CA PHE A 59 -10.67 2.93 9.81
C PHE A 59 -11.92 3.80 9.69
N ILE A 60 -13.07 3.24 10.04
CA ILE A 60 -14.37 3.94 10.06
C ILE A 60 -14.35 5.07 11.09
N ASP A 61 -13.92 4.80 12.32
CA ASP A 61 -13.85 5.79 13.41
C ASP A 61 -12.95 6.98 13.06
N ARG A 62 -11.82 6.73 12.38
CA ARG A 62 -10.92 7.79 11.93
C ARG A 62 -11.44 8.60 10.75
N GLY A 63 -12.43 8.09 10.00
CA GLY A 63 -12.99 8.78 8.84
C GLY A 63 -11.98 9.08 7.73
N VAL A 64 -10.98 8.22 7.55
CA VAL A 64 -9.91 8.38 6.54
C VAL A 64 -10.25 7.63 5.25
N SER A 65 -9.64 8.05 4.13
CA SER A 65 -9.84 7.43 2.81
C SER A 65 -8.92 6.22 2.57
N ALA A 66 -7.77 6.18 3.24
CA ALA A 66 -6.77 5.13 3.13
C ALA A 66 -6.06 4.92 4.48
N ALA A 67 -5.76 3.66 4.81
CA ALA A 67 -4.96 3.31 5.98
C ALA A 67 -4.12 2.07 5.70
N ALA A 68 -3.04 1.89 6.46
CA ALA A 68 -2.21 0.70 6.40
C ALA A 68 -1.99 0.14 7.80
N LYS A 69 -1.96 -1.19 7.93
CA LYS A 69 -1.36 -1.83 9.11
C LYS A 69 0.14 -1.85 8.92
N VAL A 70 0.84 -1.58 10.02
CA VAL A 70 2.29 -1.55 10.07
C VAL A 70 2.75 -2.43 11.22
N VAL A 71 3.96 -2.97 11.07
CA VAL A 71 4.68 -3.58 12.19
C VAL A 71 5.95 -2.80 12.43
N ARG A 72 6.45 -2.83 13.67
CA ARG A 72 7.72 -2.20 13.96
C ARG A 72 8.85 -2.98 13.28
N LYS A 73 9.73 -2.28 12.58
CA LYS A 73 10.97 -2.85 12.04
C LYS A 73 11.75 -3.58 13.14
N ALA A 74 12.16 -4.81 12.88
CA ALA A 74 12.82 -5.67 13.86
C ALA A 74 14.27 -5.24 14.09
N TYR A 75 14.96 -4.85 13.02
CA TYR A 75 16.36 -4.40 13.04
C TYR A 75 16.66 -3.46 11.84
N PRO A 76 17.70 -2.61 11.90
CA PRO A 76 17.97 -1.57 10.90
C PRO A 76 18.06 -2.06 9.46
N GLN A 77 18.66 -3.24 9.24
CA GLN A 77 18.92 -3.83 7.92
C GLN A 77 17.80 -4.74 7.41
N GLU A 78 16.67 -4.83 8.11
CA GLU A 78 15.53 -5.61 7.64
C GLU A 78 15.07 -5.09 6.26
N LYS A 79 14.94 -6.01 5.30
CA LYS A 79 14.59 -5.73 3.91
C LYS A 79 13.07 -5.57 3.76
N VAL A 80 12.58 -4.45 4.25
CA VAL A 80 11.16 -4.08 4.20
C VAL A 80 11.01 -2.61 3.88
N GLY A 81 10.03 -2.26 3.05
CA GLY A 81 9.67 -0.88 2.81
C GLY A 81 9.12 -0.22 4.08
N VAL A 82 9.34 1.08 4.23
CA VAL A 82 8.94 1.84 5.43
C VAL A 82 8.07 3.02 5.05
N PHE A 83 7.06 3.31 5.87
CA PHE A 83 6.24 4.51 5.71
C PHE A 83 7.02 5.76 6.11
N VAL A 84 7.06 6.73 5.21
CA VAL A 84 7.76 8.01 5.37
C VAL A 84 6.81 9.16 5.04
N GLN A 85 6.75 10.13 5.94
CA GLN A 85 6.11 11.40 5.68
C GLN A 85 7.14 12.41 5.18
N HIS A 86 6.92 12.96 3.99
CA HIS A 86 7.83 13.93 3.39
C HIS A 86 7.55 15.33 3.92
N GLY A 87 8.32 15.74 4.93
CA GLY A 87 8.14 17.05 5.57
C GLY A 87 6.89 17.12 6.46
N LYS A 88 6.72 18.25 7.15
CA LYS A 88 5.62 18.42 8.10
C LYS A 88 4.28 18.59 7.36
N GLY A 89 3.38 17.61 7.50
CA GLY A 89 2.08 17.63 6.84
C GLY A 89 2.14 17.29 5.34
N GLY A 90 3.30 16.86 4.83
CA GLY A 90 3.42 16.44 3.44
C GLY A 90 2.95 15.00 3.21
N PRO A 91 3.12 14.50 1.98
CA PRO A 91 2.58 13.22 1.57
C PRO A 91 3.22 12.06 2.33
N LEU A 92 2.40 11.06 2.61
CA LEU A 92 2.84 9.77 3.12
C LEU A 92 3.15 8.85 1.94
N SER A 93 4.31 8.21 1.96
CA SER A 93 4.73 7.25 0.94
C SER A 93 5.43 6.06 1.58
N VAL A 94 5.58 4.98 0.83
CA VAL A 94 6.49 3.89 1.19
C VAL A 94 7.81 4.13 0.46
N VAL A 95 8.91 4.13 1.20
CA VAL A 95 10.26 4.07 0.63
C VAL A 95 10.69 2.61 0.70
N GLU A 96 11.02 2.02 -0.46
CA GLU A 96 11.40 0.61 -0.52
C GLU A 96 12.82 0.41 0.00
N TYR A 97 13.12 -0.78 0.53
CA TYR A 97 14.40 -1.05 1.20
C TYR A 97 15.62 -0.90 0.27
N ASN A 98 15.42 -1.01 -1.04
CA ASN A 98 16.44 -0.81 -2.07
C ASN A 98 16.66 0.67 -2.43
N GLU A 99 15.74 1.55 -2.02
CA GLU A 99 15.80 3.01 -2.18
C GLU A 99 16.35 3.71 -0.93
N MET A 100 16.47 2.98 0.19
CA MET A 100 17.00 3.50 1.45
C MET A 100 18.53 3.54 1.45
N ASP A 101 19.11 4.68 1.85
CA ASP A 101 20.54 4.78 2.12
C ASP A 101 20.93 4.28 3.52
N ALA A 102 22.23 4.10 3.75
CA ALA A 102 22.75 3.58 5.02
C ALA A 102 22.41 4.48 6.22
N ALA A 103 22.34 5.80 6.02
CA ALA A 103 22.00 6.75 7.09
C ALA A 103 20.54 6.56 7.52
N MET A 104 19.63 6.51 6.54
CA MET A 104 18.21 6.30 6.74
C MET A 104 17.91 4.97 7.43
N THR A 105 18.63 3.90 7.06
CA THR A 105 18.40 2.58 7.70
C THR A 105 18.76 2.55 9.18
N THR A 106 19.72 3.37 9.63
CA THR A 106 20.28 3.34 10.99
C THR A 106 19.87 4.52 11.86
N GLU A 107 19.16 5.50 11.30
CA GLU A 107 18.82 6.73 12.01
C GLU A 107 17.94 6.46 13.24
N ILE A 108 18.33 7.04 14.37
CA ILE A 108 17.61 6.94 15.63
C ILE A 108 16.85 8.22 15.92
N ASN A 109 15.57 8.06 16.26
CA ASN A 109 14.78 9.14 16.85
C ASN A 109 15.25 9.36 18.29
N GLN A 110 15.88 10.51 18.54
CA GLN A 110 16.49 10.84 19.84
C GLN A 110 15.48 10.92 21.00
N THR A 111 14.20 11.18 20.72
CA THR A 111 13.16 11.24 21.75
C THR A 111 12.66 9.86 22.13
N THR A 112 12.49 8.95 21.16
CA THR A 112 11.93 7.62 21.41
C THR A 112 12.99 6.53 21.59
N GLY A 113 14.25 6.81 21.26
CA GLY A 113 15.35 5.84 21.24
C GLY A 113 15.18 4.73 20.20
N CYS A 114 14.13 4.78 19.38
CA CYS A 114 13.82 3.80 18.35
C CYS A 114 14.34 4.25 16.99
N LEU A 115 14.40 3.33 16.02
CA LEU A 115 14.63 3.69 14.62
C LEU A 115 13.62 4.76 14.18
N ARG A 116 14.12 5.83 13.54
CA ARG A 116 13.27 6.89 13.00
C ARG A 116 12.30 6.32 11.97
N TYR A 117 12.80 5.46 11.10
CA TYR A 117 12.03 4.80 10.05
C TYR A 117 11.70 3.36 10.47
N CYS A 118 10.73 3.23 11.37
CA CYS A 118 10.39 1.96 12.00
C CYS A 118 9.02 1.38 11.60
N TRP A 119 8.24 2.07 10.78
CA TRP A 119 6.89 1.63 10.39
C TRP A 119 6.93 0.82 9.09
N SER A 120 7.09 -0.49 9.22
CA SER A 120 7.24 -1.40 8.08
C SER A 120 5.92 -1.59 7.34
N ASN A 121 5.97 -1.51 6.01
CA ASN A 121 4.87 -1.87 5.13
C ASN A 121 4.76 -3.39 5.03
N VAL A 122 3.68 -3.95 5.60
CA VAL A 122 3.38 -5.40 5.55
C VAL A 122 2.31 -5.74 4.52
N CYS A 123 2.09 -4.85 3.55
CA CYS A 123 1.13 -5.04 2.46
C CYS A 123 -0.29 -5.33 2.97
N LEU A 124 -0.75 -4.59 4.00
CA LEU A 124 -2.11 -4.67 4.55
C LEU A 124 -2.73 -3.27 4.51
N HIS A 125 -3.56 -2.98 3.51
CA HIS A 125 -4.10 -1.66 3.25
C HIS A 125 -5.63 -1.70 3.23
N MET A 126 -6.27 -0.65 3.76
CA MET A 126 -7.71 -0.44 3.69
C MET A 126 -7.98 0.83 2.90
N PHE A 127 -8.94 0.78 1.99
CA PHE A 127 -9.36 1.92 1.19
C PHE A 127 -10.88 2.10 1.23
N THR A 128 -11.34 3.34 1.14
CA THR A 128 -12.74 3.58 0.75
C THR A 128 -12.90 3.28 -0.73
N LEU A 129 -14.09 2.80 -1.13
CA LEU A 129 -14.39 2.58 -2.54
C LEU A 129 -14.30 3.88 -3.35
N ASP A 130 -14.74 5.00 -2.76
CA ASP A 130 -14.65 6.33 -3.36
C ASP A 130 -13.21 6.75 -3.67
N PHE A 131 -12.28 6.47 -2.75
CA PHE A 131 -10.87 6.76 -2.95
C PHE A 131 -10.29 5.94 -4.11
N LEU A 132 -10.62 4.65 -4.20
CA LEU A 132 -10.18 3.81 -5.32
C LEU A 132 -10.75 4.31 -6.65
N ASN A 133 -12.01 4.73 -6.69
CA ASN A 133 -12.60 5.35 -7.88
C ASN A 133 -11.87 6.65 -8.27
N GLN A 134 -11.57 7.52 -7.31
CA GLN A 134 -10.85 8.76 -7.57
C GLN A 134 -9.45 8.51 -8.14
N VAL A 135 -8.67 7.63 -7.50
CA VAL A 135 -7.30 7.32 -7.92
C VAL A 135 -7.28 6.70 -9.31
N THR A 136 -8.16 5.73 -9.59
CA THR A 136 -8.21 5.05 -10.89
C THR A 136 -8.75 5.94 -12.01
N ASN A 137 -9.52 6.98 -11.71
CA ASN A 137 -9.89 8.03 -12.66
C ASN A 137 -8.73 8.97 -12.99
N SER A 138 -7.87 9.27 -12.01
CA SER A 138 -6.67 10.10 -12.24
C SER A 138 -5.59 9.34 -13.01
N LEU A 139 -5.36 8.07 -12.69
CA LEU A 139 -4.33 7.23 -13.36
C LEU A 139 -4.54 7.06 -14.88
N GLU A 140 -5.79 7.11 -15.35
CA GLU A 140 -6.07 7.06 -16.80
C GLU A 140 -5.62 8.33 -17.53
N LYS A 141 -5.67 9.50 -16.87
CA LYS A 141 -5.25 10.77 -17.49
C LYS A 141 -3.74 10.83 -17.70
N ASP A 142 -2.97 10.18 -16.82
CA ASP A 142 -1.51 10.14 -16.92
C ASP A 142 -1.02 9.05 -17.90
N SER A 143 -1.93 8.18 -18.36
CA SER A 143 -1.62 7.08 -19.28
C SER A 143 -2.08 7.35 -20.73
N MET A 144 -2.71 8.50 -20.99
CA MET A 144 -3.12 9.01 -22.32
C MET A 144 -2.21 10.16 -22.76
#